data_AF-A0A2S5WHA4-F1
#
_entry.id   AF-A0A2S5WHA4-F1
#
_cell.length_a   1.000
_cell.length_b   1.000
_cell.length_c   1.000
_cell.angle_alpha   90.00
_cell.angle_beta   90.00
_cell.angle_gamma   90.00
#
_symmetry.space_group_name_H-M   'P 1'
#
loop_
_entity.id
_entity.type
_entity.pdbx_description
1 polymer ?
#
loop_
_entity_poly.entity_id
_entity_poly.type
_entity_poly.pdbx_seq_one_letter_code
_entity_poly.pdbx_strand_id
1 'polypeptide(L)'
;MHEITCPHCHKAFKVDEAGYADIAKQVRDGEFEKDLHERLELAEQAKRAEIELAESRVVQEFEAAAAKKNAELQELKAKLEAGEVSQKLAIAEALQKIEKERDTLTNELATARQERQAAEQLAEARRASELQQAASAKETEIQELKAKLGALETQKKLAVNEAVGRVEKERDELKNGLQRAKLERQLVENSLKDKYETQLRDRDDAIERLKDMKARLSTKMLGETLEQHCETLFNQLRATAFPNAYFEKDNDARSGSKGDYIFRDSDTDGTEIVSIMFEMKNEADGTATKKRNEDFLKELDKDRTEKGCEYAVLVSLLEPDSELYNTGIVDVSHRYPKMYVVRPQFFIPLISLLRTAATGALKYKAELASVKAQNVDVTNFEERLDEFQHAFGRNYELASRRFGEAIDEIDKAIARLQKVKDALLGSERNLRLANDKAQDVTIKKLTRGNPTMTQKFAELGGGDGPAALPSDAPEQQA
;
A
#
# COMPACT_ATOMS: atom_id res chain seq x y z
N MET A 1 -26.85 145.96 -215.72
CA MET A 1 -27.04 147.37 -216.17
C MET A 1 -27.71 148.12 -215.03
N HIS A 2 -27.02 149.03 -214.34
CA HIS A 2 -27.59 150.17 -213.57
C HIS A 2 -26.49 151.26 -213.42
N GLU A 3 -26.84 152.49 -213.79
CA GLU A 3 -25.95 153.66 -213.87
C GLU A 3 -25.90 154.41 -212.55
N ILE A 4 -24.70 154.73 -212.05
CA ILE A 4 -24.50 155.55 -210.85
C ILE A 4 -23.70 156.79 -211.25
N THR A 5 -24.25 157.96 -210.94
CA THR A 5 -23.73 159.27 -211.36
C THR A 5 -22.98 159.96 -210.22
N CYS A 6 -21.81 160.52 -210.55
CA CYS A 6 -20.90 161.15 -209.58
C CYS A 6 -21.36 162.58 -209.21
N PRO A 7 -21.45 162.93 -207.90
CA PRO A 7 -21.89 164.26 -207.46
C PRO A 7 -20.91 165.41 -207.75
N HIS A 8 -19.69 165.15 -208.22
CA HIS A 8 -18.66 166.19 -208.36
C HIS A 8 -18.40 166.64 -209.81
N CYS A 9 -18.76 165.85 -210.83
CA CYS A 9 -18.37 166.18 -212.22
C CYS A 9 -19.33 165.74 -213.34
N HIS A 10 -20.50 165.19 -213.02
CA HIS A 10 -21.63 164.98 -213.95
C HIS A 10 -21.30 164.21 -215.25
N LYS A 11 -20.34 163.29 -215.23
CA LYS A 11 -20.10 162.31 -216.31
C LYS A 11 -20.55 160.92 -215.88
N ALA A 12 -21.19 160.19 -216.80
CA ALA A 12 -21.66 158.82 -216.61
C ALA A 12 -20.63 157.80 -217.12
N PHE A 13 -20.38 156.73 -216.37
CA PHE A 13 -19.46 155.65 -216.75
C PHE A 13 -19.97 154.27 -216.27
N LYS A 14 -19.63 153.23 -217.04
CA LYS A 14 -20.04 151.82 -216.87
C LYS A 14 -18.79 150.93 -216.74
N VAL A 15 -18.71 150.11 -215.68
CA VAL A 15 -17.67 149.08 -215.42
C VAL A 15 -18.33 148.03 -214.49
N ASP A 16 -18.43 146.73 -214.75
CA ASP A 16 -17.54 145.65 -215.27
C ASP A 16 -16.85 144.84 -214.14
N GLU A 17 -16.90 143.51 -214.28
CA GLU A 17 -16.83 142.42 -213.28
C GLU A 17 -15.40 142.01 -212.86
N ALA A 18 -14.38 142.86 -213.02
CA ALA A 18 -12.97 142.46 -212.87
C ALA A 18 -12.25 142.98 -211.61
N GLY A 19 -12.98 143.36 -210.55
CA GLY A 19 -12.41 144.00 -209.35
C GLY A 19 -12.49 143.22 -208.03
N TYR A 20 -13.16 142.07 -207.98
CA TYR A 20 -13.46 141.36 -206.72
C TYR A 20 -12.55 140.14 -206.43
N ALA A 21 -11.53 139.89 -207.26
CA ALA A 21 -10.64 138.74 -207.11
C ALA A 21 -9.49 138.92 -206.09
N ASP A 22 -9.26 140.14 -205.59
CA ASP A 22 -8.10 140.43 -204.73
C ASP A 22 -8.40 140.56 -203.22
N ILE A 23 -9.66 140.44 -202.76
CA ILE A 23 -10.00 140.70 -201.34
C ILE A 23 -10.64 139.51 -200.59
N ALA A 24 -10.95 138.38 -201.24
CA ALA A 24 -11.57 137.23 -200.57
C ALA A 24 -10.73 135.93 -200.59
N LYS A 25 -9.40 136.05 -200.72
CA LYS A 25 -8.41 134.96 -200.65
C LYS A 25 -7.54 135.03 -199.37
N GLN A 26 -8.08 135.62 -198.30
CA GLN A 26 -7.36 135.88 -197.04
C GLN A 26 -8.03 135.26 -195.80
N VAL A 27 -8.68 134.10 -195.93
CA VAL A 27 -9.11 133.30 -194.77
C VAL A 27 -9.17 131.81 -195.16
N ARG A 28 -8.03 131.10 -195.08
CA ARG A 28 -7.87 129.66 -194.77
C ARG A 28 -6.56 129.17 -195.37
N ASP A 29 -5.57 129.12 -194.52
CA ASP A 29 -4.17 128.84 -194.84
C ASP A 29 -3.72 127.77 -193.84
N GLY A 30 -3.02 126.73 -194.31
CA GLY A 30 -2.59 125.59 -193.47
C GLY A 30 -1.64 125.95 -192.32
N GLU A 31 -1.22 127.21 -192.22
CA GLU A 31 -0.44 127.74 -191.09
C GLU A 31 -1.30 127.89 -189.81
N PHE A 32 -2.61 128.15 -189.91
CA PHE A 32 -3.48 128.29 -188.74
C PHE A 32 -3.80 126.96 -188.04
N GLU A 33 -4.02 125.88 -188.81
CA GLU A 33 -4.26 124.55 -188.23
C GLU A 33 -3.03 124.01 -187.49
N LYS A 34 -1.82 124.29 -187.99
CA LYS A 34 -0.58 123.95 -187.29
C LYS A 34 -0.46 124.65 -185.93
N ASP A 35 -0.70 125.96 -185.90
CA ASP A 35 -0.59 126.76 -184.67
C ASP A 35 -1.64 126.35 -183.61
N LEU A 36 -2.86 125.96 -184.06
CA LEU A 36 -3.90 125.44 -183.17
C LEU A 36 -3.54 124.05 -182.61
N HIS A 37 -2.99 123.15 -183.43
CA HIS A 37 -2.54 121.83 -182.99
C HIS A 37 -1.38 121.93 -182.00
N GLU A 38 -0.42 122.82 -182.26
CA GLU A 38 0.73 123.07 -181.39
C GLU A 38 0.28 123.60 -180.02
N ARG A 39 -0.71 124.51 -179.99
CA ARG A 39 -1.33 124.97 -178.72
C ARG A 39 -2.11 123.88 -177.99
N LEU A 40 -2.82 123.00 -178.70
CA LEU A 40 -3.54 121.88 -178.09
C LEU A 40 -2.57 120.83 -177.53
N GLU A 41 -1.48 120.52 -178.22
CA GLU A 41 -0.42 119.64 -177.71
C GLU A 41 0.25 120.24 -176.47
N LEU A 42 0.57 121.54 -176.48
CA LEU A 42 1.11 122.23 -175.30
C LEU A 42 0.12 122.20 -174.13
N ALA A 43 -1.18 122.37 -174.37
CA ALA A 43 -2.21 122.28 -173.35
C ALA A 43 -2.39 120.85 -172.81
N GLU A 44 -2.32 119.82 -173.67
CA GLU A 44 -2.34 118.42 -173.25
C GLU A 44 -1.10 118.06 -172.42
N GLN A 45 0.09 118.52 -172.83
CA GLN A 45 1.33 118.35 -172.08
C GLN A 45 1.25 119.05 -170.72
N ALA A 46 0.74 120.28 -170.67
CA ALA A 46 0.52 121.02 -169.43
C ALA A 46 -0.47 120.30 -168.50
N LYS A 47 -1.58 119.80 -169.04
CA LYS A 47 -2.58 119.05 -168.26
C LYS A 47 -2.04 117.70 -167.76
N ARG A 48 -1.23 117.00 -168.57
CA ARG A 48 -0.53 115.77 -168.13
C ARG A 48 0.45 116.07 -166.99
N ALA A 49 1.23 117.15 -167.11
CA ALA A 49 2.13 117.59 -166.06
C ALA A 49 1.38 118.01 -164.78
N GLU A 50 0.21 118.65 -164.89
CA GLU A 50 -0.63 118.96 -163.73
C GLU A 50 -1.18 117.71 -163.05
N ILE A 51 -1.62 116.70 -163.81
CA ILE A 51 -2.07 115.41 -163.27
C ILE A 51 -0.91 114.68 -162.59
N GLU A 52 0.27 114.63 -163.22
CA GLU A 52 1.46 114.00 -162.64
C GLU A 52 1.93 114.72 -161.37
N LEU A 53 1.81 116.05 -161.32
CA LEU A 53 2.06 116.83 -160.11
C LEU A 53 1.01 116.54 -159.02
N ALA A 54 -0.26 116.37 -159.38
CA ALA A 54 -1.30 115.99 -158.45
C ALA A 54 -1.11 114.57 -157.93
N GLU A 55 -0.79 113.60 -158.79
CA GLU A 55 -0.48 112.22 -158.42
C GLU A 55 0.76 112.15 -157.52
N SER A 56 1.83 112.87 -157.85
CA SER A 56 3.03 112.91 -157.00
C SER A 56 2.77 113.56 -155.64
N ARG A 57 1.94 114.60 -155.56
CA ARG A 57 1.48 115.16 -154.27
C ARG A 57 0.67 114.16 -153.46
N VAL A 58 -0.26 113.44 -154.10
CA VAL A 58 -1.06 112.39 -153.45
C VAL A 58 -0.15 111.27 -152.95
N VAL A 59 0.82 110.83 -153.75
CA VAL A 59 1.82 109.83 -153.34
C VAL A 59 2.64 110.33 -152.16
N GLN A 60 3.12 111.58 -152.19
CA GLN A 60 3.85 112.18 -151.07
C GLN A 60 3.01 112.27 -149.79
N GLU A 61 1.73 112.65 -149.91
CA GLU A 61 0.79 112.69 -148.77
C GLU A 61 0.53 111.28 -148.22
N PHE A 62 0.36 110.28 -149.08
CA PHE A 62 0.21 108.87 -148.67
C PHE A 62 1.48 108.31 -148.04
N GLU A 63 2.67 108.60 -148.60
CA GLU A 63 3.96 108.21 -148.03
C GLU A 63 4.18 108.89 -146.67
N ALA A 64 3.84 110.18 -146.53
CA ALA A 64 3.91 110.88 -145.25
C ALA A 64 2.94 110.29 -144.21
N ALA A 65 1.71 109.95 -144.62
CA ALA A 65 0.74 109.28 -143.75
C ALA A 65 1.19 107.86 -143.37
N ALA A 66 1.76 107.10 -144.30
CA ALA A 66 2.30 105.77 -144.08
C ALA A 66 3.54 105.82 -143.17
N ALA A 67 4.43 106.81 -143.34
CA ALA A 67 5.57 107.05 -142.48
C ALA A 67 5.12 107.39 -141.05
N LYS A 68 4.10 108.25 -140.90
CA LYS A 68 3.50 108.57 -139.60
C LYS A 68 2.89 107.33 -138.94
N LYS A 69 2.12 106.53 -139.69
CA LYS A 69 1.53 105.28 -139.18
C LYS A 69 2.59 104.23 -138.83
N ASN A 70 3.65 104.13 -139.61
CA ASN A 70 4.79 103.26 -139.29
C ASN A 70 5.52 103.73 -138.04
N ALA A 71 5.71 105.04 -137.84
CA ALA A 71 6.26 105.58 -136.61
C ALA A 71 5.36 105.28 -135.40
N GLU A 72 4.04 105.51 -135.52
CA GLU A 72 3.06 105.15 -134.49
C GLU A 72 3.08 103.64 -134.19
N LEU A 73 3.18 102.78 -135.20
CA LEU A 73 3.27 101.33 -135.03
C LEU A 73 4.59 100.91 -134.36
N GLN A 74 5.71 101.52 -134.69
CA GLN A 74 6.99 101.27 -134.03
C GLN A 74 6.95 101.71 -132.56
N GLU A 75 6.34 102.86 -132.26
CA GLU A 75 6.14 103.33 -130.89
C GLU A 75 5.23 102.39 -130.08
N LEU A 76 4.11 101.95 -130.67
CA LEU A 76 3.20 101.00 -130.03
C LEU A 76 3.85 99.62 -129.84
N LYS A 77 4.64 99.14 -130.80
CA LYS A 77 5.42 97.90 -130.66
C LYS A 77 6.45 98.02 -129.54
N ALA A 78 7.20 99.12 -129.48
CA ALA A 78 8.16 99.37 -128.41
C ALA A 78 7.49 99.44 -127.04
N LYS A 79 6.29 100.04 -126.93
CA LYS A 79 5.49 100.07 -125.70
C LYS A 79 4.97 98.69 -125.31
N LEU A 80 4.52 97.87 -126.26
CA LEU A 80 4.10 96.50 -126.02
C LEU A 80 5.27 95.62 -125.55
N GLU A 81 6.42 95.68 -126.25
CA GLU A 81 7.63 94.95 -125.87
C GLU A 81 8.14 95.37 -124.49
N ALA A 82 8.18 96.68 -124.21
CA ALA A 82 8.52 97.19 -122.87
C ALA A 82 7.52 96.72 -121.80
N GLY A 83 6.23 96.71 -122.12
CA GLY A 83 5.17 96.18 -121.24
C GLY A 83 5.34 94.69 -120.96
N GLU A 84 5.58 93.87 -121.98
CA GLU A 84 5.83 92.43 -121.84
C GLU A 84 7.08 92.14 -121.03
N VAL A 85 8.17 92.89 -121.24
CA VAL A 85 9.39 92.76 -120.45
C VAL A 85 9.12 93.14 -118.99
N SER A 86 8.41 94.24 -118.74
CA SER A 86 8.06 94.66 -117.38
C SER A 86 7.19 93.62 -116.65
N GLN A 87 6.24 93.00 -117.36
CA GLN A 87 5.38 91.96 -116.81
C GLN A 87 6.17 90.67 -116.53
N LYS A 88 7.05 90.25 -117.45
CA LYS A 88 7.95 89.10 -117.23
C LYS A 88 8.87 89.33 -116.04
N LEU A 89 9.40 90.54 -115.88
CA LEU A 89 10.26 90.91 -114.76
C LEU A 89 9.48 90.89 -113.43
N ALA A 90 8.28 91.48 -113.40
CA ALA A 90 7.41 91.45 -112.21
C ALA A 90 7.02 90.02 -111.81
N ILE A 91 6.73 89.15 -112.79
CA ILE A 91 6.46 87.73 -112.54
C ILE A 91 7.72 87.02 -112.02
N ALA A 92 8.88 87.26 -112.63
CA ALA A 92 10.14 86.66 -112.19
C ALA A 92 10.52 87.07 -110.76
N GLU A 93 10.35 88.35 -110.40
CA GLU A 93 10.58 88.85 -109.04
C GLU A 93 9.61 88.26 -108.04
N ALA A 94 8.32 88.16 -108.38
CA ALA A 94 7.31 87.52 -107.53
C ALA A 94 7.60 86.03 -107.32
N LEU A 95 7.94 85.30 -108.39
CA LEU A 95 8.34 83.90 -108.33
C LEU A 95 9.61 83.71 -107.50
N GLN A 96 10.62 84.57 -107.68
CA GLN A 96 11.87 84.50 -106.91
C GLN A 96 11.61 84.70 -105.41
N LYS A 97 10.68 85.60 -105.04
CA LYS A 97 10.29 85.80 -103.65
C LYS A 97 9.59 84.55 -103.08
N ILE A 98 8.65 83.97 -103.83
CA ILE A 98 7.94 82.75 -103.44
C ILE A 98 8.90 81.55 -103.34
N GLU A 99 9.84 81.40 -104.28
CA GLU A 99 10.85 80.35 -104.25
C GLU A 99 11.75 80.47 -103.02
N LYS A 100 12.20 81.69 -102.69
CA LYS A 100 12.97 81.93 -101.46
C LYS A 100 12.16 81.58 -100.21
N GLU A 101 10.90 82.01 -100.12
CA GLU A 101 10.01 81.68 -99.00
C GLU A 101 9.77 80.17 -98.87
N ARG A 102 9.53 79.47 -100.00
CA ARG A 102 9.39 78.01 -100.04
C ARG A 102 10.66 77.32 -99.56
N ASP A 103 11.83 77.75 -100.02
CA ASP A 103 13.10 77.13 -99.67
C ASP A 103 13.41 77.36 -98.19
N THR A 104 13.11 78.55 -97.65
CA THR A 104 13.23 78.81 -96.20
C THR A 104 12.30 77.93 -95.39
N LEU A 105 11.02 77.81 -95.77
CA LEU A 105 10.05 76.98 -95.07
C LEU A 105 10.39 75.49 -95.16
N THR A 106 10.94 75.04 -96.29
CA THR A 106 11.36 73.65 -96.48
C THR A 106 12.54 73.32 -95.56
N ASN A 107 13.50 74.23 -95.44
CA ASN A 107 14.63 74.08 -94.53
C ASN A 107 14.17 74.11 -93.06
N GLU A 108 13.33 75.07 -92.67
CA GLU A 108 12.76 75.14 -91.31
C GLU A 108 11.98 73.87 -90.95
N LEU A 109 11.17 73.35 -91.88
CA LEU A 109 10.41 72.11 -91.69
C LEU A 109 11.34 70.90 -91.58
N ALA A 110 12.43 70.86 -92.34
CA ALA A 110 13.43 69.80 -92.25
C ALA A 110 14.16 69.84 -90.90
N THR A 111 14.56 71.03 -90.43
CA THR A 111 15.17 71.23 -89.11
C THR A 111 14.21 70.85 -87.99
N ALA A 112 12.95 71.32 -88.03
CA ALA A 112 11.95 70.99 -87.03
C ALA A 112 11.64 69.47 -86.98
N ARG A 113 11.65 68.79 -88.13
CA ARG A 113 11.51 67.32 -88.19
C ARG A 113 12.69 66.60 -87.56
N GLN A 114 13.92 67.05 -87.84
CA GLN A 114 15.12 66.47 -87.23
C GLN A 114 15.15 66.70 -85.71
N GLU A 115 14.84 67.90 -85.25
CA GLU A 115 14.77 68.21 -83.82
C GLU A 115 13.70 67.38 -83.11
N ARG A 116 12.53 67.21 -83.74
CA ARG A 116 11.47 66.36 -83.19
C ARG A 116 11.90 64.89 -83.12
N GLN A 117 12.53 64.35 -84.17
CA GLN A 117 13.05 62.97 -84.15
C GLN A 117 14.13 62.79 -83.09
N ALA A 118 15.04 63.76 -82.95
CA ALA A 118 16.07 63.74 -81.91
C ALA A 118 15.46 63.80 -80.50
N ALA A 119 14.42 64.62 -80.30
CA ALA A 119 13.70 64.71 -79.03
C ALA A 119 12.94 63.43 -78.69
N GLU A 120 12.29 62.80 -79.68
CA GLU A 120 11.60 61.50 -79.52
C GLU A 120 12.60 60.39 -79.16
N GLN A 121 13.73 60.29 -79.88
CA GLN A 121 14.79 59.32 -79.58
C GLN A 121 15.41 59.53 -78.20
N LEU A 122 15.66 60.78 -77.80
CA LEU A 122 16.18 61.10 -76.48
C LEU A 122 15.17 60.72 -75.38
N ALA A 123 13.88 60.97 -75.60
CA ALA A 123 12.83 60.60 -74.66
C ALA A 123 12.70 59.07 -74.52
N GLU A 124 12.78 58.33 -75.62
CA GLU A 124 12.82 56.86 -75.61
C GLU A 124 14.05 56.33 -74.89
N ALA A 125 15.24 56.87 -75.18
CA ALA A 125 16.49 56.47 -74.52
C ALA A 125 16.45 56.75 -73.00
N ARG A 126 15.90 57.90 -72.58
CA ARG A 126 15.71 58.21 -71.16
C ARG A 126 14.74 57.25 -70.49
N ARG A 127 13.58 56.99 -71.10
CA ARG A 127 12.62 56.00 -70.57
C ARG A 127 13.22 54.60 -70.48
N ALA A 128 13.97 54.18 -71.50
CA ALA A 128 14.64 52.87 -71.47
C ALA A 128 15.68 52.80 -70.34
N SER A 129 16.45 53.87 -70.14
CA SER A 129 17.42 53.97 -69.03
C SER A 129 16.74 53.95 -67.66
N GLU A 130 15.68 54.72 -67.46
CA GLU A 130 14.89 54.74 -66.22
C GLU A 130 14.25 53.37 -65.93
N LEU A 131 13.68 52.71 -66.94
CA LEU A 131 13.14 51.36 -66.82
C LEU A 131 14.23 50.35 -66.44
N GLN A 132 15.41 50.45 -67.06
CA GLN A 132 16.53 49.57 -66.73
C GLN A 132 17.07 49.81 -65.32
N GLN A 133 17.15 51.07 -64.88
CA GLN A 133 17.51 51.42 -63.50
C GLN A 133 16.49 50.87 -62.50
N ALA A 134 15.19 51.08 -62.75
CA ALA A 134 14.12 50.55 -61.91
C ALA A 134 14.13 49.02 -61.85
N ALA A 135 14.34 48.35 -62.99
CA ALA A 135 14.47 46.90 -63.06
C ALA A 135 15.69 46.40 -62.27
N SER A 136 16.85 47.07 -62.38
CA SER A 136 18.05 46.71 -61.64
C SER A 136 17.87 46.89 -60.12
N ALA A 137 17.22 47.98 -59.69
CA ALA A 137 16.92 48.23 -58.28
C ALA A 137 15.95 47.18 -57.72
N LYS A 138 14.94 46.79 -58.51
CA LYS A 138 14.00 45.73 -58.13
C LYS A 138 14.69 44.36 -58.06
N GLU A 139 15.59 44.04 -58.98
CA GLU A 139 16.34 42.78 -58.95
C GLU A 139 17.26 42.72 -57.71
N THR A 140 17.92 43.83 -57.36
CA THR A 140 18.71 43.90 -56.11
C THR A 140 17.84 43.72 -54.86
N GLU A 141 16.67 44.36 -54.82
CA GLU A 141 15.72 44.22 -53.70
C GLU A 141 15.21 42.77 -53.59
N ILE A 142 14.92 42.11 -54.72
CA ILE A 142 14.51 40.70 -54.77
C ILE A 142 15.64 39.79 -54.28
N GLN A 143 16.89 40.03 -54.69
CA GLN A 143 18.06 39.27 -54.24
C GLN A 143 18.26 39.42 -52.72
N GLU A 144 18.16 40.63 -52.18
CA GLU A 144 18.24 40.88 -50.74
C GLU A 144 17.12 40.19 -49.96
N LEU A 145 15.87 40.29 -50.44
CA LEU A 145 14.73 39.63 -49.80
C LEU A 145 14.86 38.10 -49.85
N LYS A 146 15.31 37.53 -50.97
CA LYS A 146 15.60 36.09 -51.07
C LYS A 146 16.70 35.66 -50.10
N ALA A 147 17.77 36.43 -49.97
CA ALA A 147 18.84 36.15 -49.02
C ALA A 147 18.34 36.20 -47.57
N LYS A 148 17.55 37.22 -47.20
CA LYS A 148 16.91 37.34 -45.88
C LYS A 148 15.96 36.18 -45.59
N LEU A 149 15.15 35.78 -46.56
CA LEU A 149 14.25 34.63 -46.43
C LEU A 149 15.02 33.32 -46.24
N GLY A 150 16.08 33.09 -47.01
CA GLY A 150 16.95 31.92 -46.86
C GLY A 150 17.65 31.86 -45.50
N ALA A 151 18.12 33.00 -44.99
CA ALA A 151 18.69 33.12 -43.65
C ALA A 151 17.67 32.83 -42.54
N LEU A 152 16.45 33.36 -42.66
CA LEU A 152 15.36 33.08 -41.71
C LEU A 152 14.93 31.62 -41.74
N GLU A 153 14.88 31.00 -42.91
CA GLU A 153 14.51 29.58 -43.05
C GLU A 153 15.57 28.66 -42.42
N THR A 154 16.85 28.95 -42.66
CA THR A 154 17.96 28.22 -42.02
C THR A 154 17.99 28.42 -40.51
N GLN A 155 17.77 29.64 -40.02
CA GLN A 155 17.67 29.92 -38.59
C GLN A 155 16.49 29.18 -37.94
N LYS A 156 15.31 29.16 -38.60
CA LYS A 156 14.15 28.38 -38.13
C LYS A 156 14.44 26.88 -38.11
N LYS A 157 15.05 26.33 -39.16
CA LYS A 157 15.45 24.91 -39.21
C LYS A 157 16.43 24.56 -38.09
N LEU A 158 17.42 25.42 -37.84
CA LEU A 158 18.37 25.23 -36.75
C LEU A 158 17.68 25.27 -35.39
N ALA A 159 16.85 26.30 -35.13
CA ALA A 159 16.12 26.45 -33.88
C ALA A 159 15.17 25.26 -33.61
N VAL A 160 14.48 24.77 -34.64
CA VAL A 160 13.62 23.57 -34.54
C VAL A 160 14.47 22.33 -34.28
N ASN A 161 15.58 22.12 -35.00
CA ASN A 161 16.46 20.96 -34.78
C ASN A 161 17.11 20.98 -33.39
N GLU A 162 17.51 22.13 -32.89
CA GLU A 162 18.05 22.27 -31.53
C GLU A 162 16.99 22.00 -30.47
N ALA A 163 15.77 22.52 -30.64
CA ALA A 163 14.66 22.27 -29.73
C ALA A 163 14.27 20.78 -29.72
N VAL A 164 14.10 20.18 -30.90
CA VAL A 164 13.81 18.74 -31.05
C VAL A 164 14.93 17.90 -30.48
N GLY A 165 16.20 18.23 -30.76
CA GLY A 165 17.36 17.50 -30.25
C GLY A 165 17.48 17.54 -28.72
N ARG A 166 17.08 18.64 -28.06
CA ARG A 166 16.99 18.70 -26.59
C ARG A 166 15.89 17.78 -26.07
N VAL A 167 14.70 17.86 -26.66
CA VAL A 167 13.55 17.02 -26.26
C VAL A 167 13.82 15.54 -26.49
N GLU A 168 14.50 15.16 -27.58
CA GLU A 168 14.88 13.78 -27.86
C GLU A 168 15.87 13.24 -26.82
N LYS A 169 16.88 14.04 -26.42
CA LYS A 169 17.82 13.66 -25.37
C LYS A 169 17.11 13.47 -24.02
N GLU A 170 16.27 14.42 -23.62
CA GLU A 170 15.48 14.31 -22.38
C GLU A 170 14.56 13.08 -22.40
N ARG A 171 13.88 12.84 -23.53
CA ARG A 171 13.05 11.65 -23.73
C ARG A 171 13.87 10.37 -23.57
N ASP A 172 15.04 10.29 -24.19
CA ASP A 172 15.87 9.10 -24.17
C ASP A 172 16.49 8.85 -22.79
N GLU A 173 16.91 9.91 -22.09
CA GLU A 173 17.35 9.83 -20.70
C GLU A 173 16.22 9.34 -19.78
N LEU A 174 15.02 9.90 -19.89
CA LEU A 174 13.85 9.47 -19.11
C LEU A 174 13.44 8.04 -19.44
N LYS A 175 13.45 7.65 -20.72
CA LYS A 175 13.13 6.29 -21.15
C LYS A 175 14.12 5.27 -20.58
N ASN A 176 15.41 5.58 -20.66
CA ASN A 176 16.47 4.74 -20.10
C ASN A 176 16.39 4.67 -18.57
N GLY A 177 16.13 5.80 -17.90
CA GLY A 177 15.90 5.86 -16.46
C GLY A 177 14.72 5.00 -16.02
N LEU A 178 13.59 5.08 -16.75
CA LEU A 178 12.40 4.26 -16.47
C LEU A 178 12.67 2.76 -16.68
N GLN A 179 13.42 2.39 -17.73
CA GLN A 179 13.81 1.00 -17.96
C GLN A 179 14.72 0.46 -16.83
N ARG A 180 15.71 1.25 -16.39
CA ARG A 180 16.56 0.89 -15.25
C ARG A 180 15.77 0.73 -13.97
N ALA A 181 14.89 1.68 -13.64
CA ALA A 181 14.05 1.61 -12.45
C ALA A 181 13.11 0.38 -12.46
N LYS A 182 12.57 0.01 -13.63
CA LYS A 182 11.75 -1.22 -13.78
C LYS A 182 12.58 -2.48 -13.54
N LEU A 183 13.78 -2.56 -14.10
CA LEU A 183 14.71 -3.69 -13.91
C LEU A 183 15.15 -3.81 -12.45
N GLU A 184 15.54 -2.70 -11.81
CA GLU A 184 15.91 -2.67 -10.39
C GLU A 184 14.74 -3.12 -9.52
N ARG A 185 13.53 -2.61 -9.77
CA ARG A 185 12.33 -3.04 -9.05
C ARG A 185 12.07 -4.54 -9.23
N GLN A 186 12.17 -5.07 -10.44
CA GLN A 186 11.99 -6.50 -10.69
C GLN A 186 13.05 -7.35 -9.98
N LEU A 187 14.31 -6.92 -9.96
CA LEU A 187 15.38 -7.59 -9.24
C LEU A 187 15.11 -7.60 -7.73
N VAL A 188 14.69 -6.46 -7.16
CA VAL A 188 14.34 -6.36 -5.74
C VAL A 188 13.14 -7.26 -5.42
N GLU A 189 12.08 -7.21 -6.23
CA GLU A 189 10.88 -8.03 -6.03
C GLU A 189 11.20 -9.53 -6.09
N ASN A 190 11.99 -9.98 -7.08
CA ASN A 190 12.41 -11.37 -7.18
C ASN A 190 13.30 -11.76 -5.99
N SER A 191 14.27 -10.92 -5.61
CA SER A 191 15.14 -11.19 -4.46
C SER A 191 14.36 -11.29 -3.14
N LEU A 192 13.28 -10.52 -2.99
CA LEU A 192 12.38 -10.59 -1.84
C LEU A 192 11.55 -11.86 -1.88
N LYS A 193 10.99 -12.21 -3.05
CA LYS A 193 10.24 -13.48 -3.24
C LYS A 193 11.12 -14.67 -2.90
N ASP A 194 12.32 -14.77 -3.48
CA ASP A 194 13.26 -15.87 -3.22
C ASP A 194 13.62 -15.97 -1.73
N LYS A 195 13.85 -14.83 -1.06
CA LYS A 195 14.11 -14.80 0.39
C LYS A 195 12.93 -15.32 1.19
N TYR A 196 11.71 -14.87 0.89
CA TYR A 196 10.52 -15.32 1.61
C TYR A 196 10.18 -16.78 1.32
N GLU A 197 10.33 -17.24 0.08
CA GLU A 197 10.16 -18.66 -0.28
C GLU A 197 11.16 -19.54 0.47
N THR A 198 12.42 -19.12 0.57
CA THR A 198 13.44 -19.83 1.35
C THR A 198 13.07 -19.86 2.84
N GLN A 199 12.67 -18.73 3.42
CA GLN A 199 12.26 -18.65 4.82
C GLN A 199 11.03 -19.52 5.13
N LEU A 200 10.03 -19.51 4.24
CA LEU A 200 8.84 -20.34 4.38
C LEU A 200 9.20 -21.81 4.33
N ARG A 201 10.05 -22.22 3.37
CA ARG A 201 10.54 -23.59 3.28
C ARG A 201 11.29 -24.02 4.54
N ASP A 202 12.21 -23.19 5.04
CA ASP A 202 12.95 -23.47 6.28
C ASP A 202 12.01 -23.59 7.50
N ARG A 203 10.93 -22.80 7.54
CA ARG A 203 9.89 -22.87 8.57
C ARG A 203 9.07 -24.15 8.45
N ASP A 204 8.63 -24.53 7.25
CA ASP A 204 7.87 -25.75 7.00
C ASP A 204 8.70 -26.99 7.36
N ASP A 205 9.97 -27.04 6.95
CA ASP A 205 10.90 -28.11 7.33
C ASP A 205 11.12 -28.18 8.85
N ALA A 206 11.10 -27.04 9.55
CA ALA A 206 11.17 -27.01 11.01
C ALA A 206 9.86 -27.50 11.66
N ILE A 207 8.71 -27.12 11.11
CA ILE A 207 7.38 -27.59 11.56
C ILE A 207 7.28 -29.10 11.37
N GLU A 208 7.73 -29.64 10.24
CA GLU A 208 7.69 -31.08 9.96
C GLU A 208 8.58 -31.85 10.95
N ARG A 209 9.80 -31.37 11.21
CA ARG A 209 10.67 -31.95 12.25
C ARG A 209 10.04 -31.93 13.63
N LEU A 210 9.40 -30.81 14.02
CA LEU A 210 8.71 -30.70 15.30
C LEU A 210 7.48 -31.61 15.36
N LYS A 211 6.75 -31.77 14.25
CA LYS A 211 5.62 -32.72 14.16
C LYS A 211 6.10 -34.16 14.28
N ASP A 212 7.18 -34.56 13.61
CA ASP A 212 7.77 -35.91 13.72
C ASP A 212 8.31 -36.15 15.14
N MET A 213 9.00 -35.17 15.74
CA MET A 213 9.47 -35.24 17.12
C MET A 213 8.30 -35.37 18.11
N LYS A 214 7.23 -34.58 17.94
CA LYS A 214 6.01 -34.68 18.74
C LYS A 214 5.33 -36.04 18.53
N ALA A 215 5.26 -36.52 17.29
CA ALA A 215 4.68 -37.82 16.98
C ALA A 215 5.47 -38.97 17.63
N ARG A 216 6.81 -38.93 17.61
CA ARG A 216 7.68 -39.93 18.27
C ARG A 216 7.60 -39.89 19.79
N LEU A 217 7.54 -38.70 20.39
CA LEU A 217 7.34 -38.54 21.83
C LEU A 217 5.94 -39.01 22.24
N SER A 218 4.93 -38.71 21.43
CA SER A 218 3.55 -39.14 21.63
C SER A 218 3.39 -40.65 21.45
N THR A 219 3.99 -41.28 20.44
CA THR A 219 3.90 -42.73 20.24
C THR A 219 4.61 -43.53 21.34
N LYS A 220 5.67 -42.97 21.94
CA LYS A 220 6.33 -43.60 23.10
C LYS A 220 5.48 -43.49 24.38
N MET A 221 4.70 -42.41 24.53
CA MET A 221 3.74 -42.22 25.63
C MET A 221 2.37 -42.87 25.39
N LEU A 222 2.02 -43.18 24.14
CA LEU A 222 0.80 -43.91 23.75
C LEU A 222 0.98 -45.44 23.76
N GLY A 223 2.23 -45.92 23.70
CA GLY A 223 2.54 -47.35 23.73
C GLY A 223 2.52 -47.99 25.12
N GLU A 224 2.71 -47.19 26.17
CA GLU A 224 2.64 -47.58 27.59
C GLU A 224 1.42 -46.88 28.22
N THR A 225 0.64 -47.57 29.05
CA THR A 225 -0.47 -46.90 29.75
C THR A 225 0.10 -45.90 30.77
N LEU A 226 -0.63 -44.82 31.08
CA LEU A 226 -0.18 -43.79 32.03
C LEU A 226 0.23 -44.40 33.39
N GLU A 227 -0.45 -45.47 33.76
CA GLU A 227 -0.18 -46.30 34.93
C GLU A 227 1.19 -46.98 34.86
N GLN A 228 1.49 -47.65 33.75
CA GLN A 228 2.76 -48.34 33.54
C GLN A 228 3.93 -47.36 33.53
N HIS A 229 3.71 -46.18 32.96
CA HIS A 229 4.72 -45.12 32.93
C HIS A 229 5.07 -44.64 34.35
N CYS A 230 4.07 -44.31 35.17
CA CYS A 230 4.29 -43.86 36.54
C CYS A 230 4.90 -44.97 37.42
N GLU A 231 4.46 -46.22 37.26
CA GLU A 231 5.04 -47.38 37.93
C GLU A 231 6.52 -47.58 37.58
N THR A 232 6.87 -47.49 36.29
CA THR A 232 8.25 -47.61 35.83
C THR A 232 9.13 -46.49 36.36
N LEU A 233 8.66 -45.24 36.30
CA LEU A 233 9.37 -44.09 36.86
C LEU A 233 9.61 -44.24 38.37
N PHE A 234 8.62 -44.73 39.11
CA PHE A 234 8.78 -45.00 40.53
C PHE A 234 9.82 -46.08 40.78
N ASN A 235 9.74 -47.22 40.07
CA ASN A 235 10.65 -48.35 40.23
C ASN A 235 12.11 -48.00 39.89
N GLN A 236 12.33 -47.13 38.91
CA GLN A 236 13.67 -46.62 38.57
C GLN A 236 14.33 -45.84 39.72
N LEU A 237 13.53 -45.09 40.49
CA LEU A 237 14.01 -44.23 41.58
C LEU A 237 13.85 -44.87 42.96
N ARG A 238 13.14 -46.00 43.07
CA ARG A 238 12.84 -46.70 44.32
C ARG A 238 14.11 -46.95 45.15
N ALA A 239 15.14 -47.54 44.54
CA ALA A 239 16.36 -47.92 45.26
C ALA A 239 17.16 -46.74 45.82
N THR A 240 17.08 -45.57 45.18
CA THR A 240 17.89 -44.40 45.54
C THR A 240 17.13 -43.39 46.40
N ALA A 241 15.85 -43.17 46.11
CA ALA A 241 15.04 -42.14 46.76
C ALA A 241 14.02 -42.71 47.76
N PHE A 242 13.50 -43.93 47.54
CA PHE A 242 12.38 -44.48 48.30
C PHE A 242 12.61 -45.93 48.75
N PRO A 243 13.65 -46.20 49.58
CA PRO A 243 14.09 -47.55 49.89
C PRO A 243 13.04 -48.40 50.63
N ASN A 244 12.21 -47.78 51.47
CA ASN A 244 11.21 -48.45 52.30
C ASN A 244 9.77 -48.25 51.79
N ALA A 245 9.59 -47.55 50.67
CA ALA A 245 8.27 -47.21 50.18
C ALA A 245 7.72 -48.29 49.25
N TYR A 246 6.40 -48.51 49.33
CA TYR A 246 5.68 -49.35 48.40
C TYR A 246 4.76 -48.51 47.51
N PHE A 247 4.60 -48.97 46.27
CA PHE A 247 3.71 -48.39 45.28
C PHE A 247 3.07 -49.53 44.50
N GLU A 248 1.79 -49.78 44.75
CA GLU A 248 1.08 -50.94 44.20
C GLU A 248 -0.36 -50.58 43.84
N LYS A 249 -0.96 -51.37 42.95
CA LYS A 249 -2.38 -51.22 42.58
C LYS A 249 -3.28 -51.55 43.77
N ASP A 250 -4.37 -50.81 43.92
CA ASP A 250 -5.38 -51.12 44.94
C ASP A 250 -6.20 -52.35 44.52
N ASN A 251 -5.91 -53.49 45.16
CA ASN A 251 -6.60 -54.76 44.90
C ASN A 251 -7.73 -55.06 45.90
N ASP A 252 -7.95 -54.20 46.90
CA ASP A 252 -8.93 -54.47 47.96
C ASP A 252 -10.33 -53.94 47.58
N ALA A 253 -11.17 -54.82 47.03
CA ALA A 253 -12.47 -54.48 46.45
C ALA A 253 -13.66 -54.51 47.43
N ARG A 254 -13.43 -54.48 48.75
CA ARG A 254 -14.48 -54.74 49.77
C ARG A 254 -15.63 -53.71 49.81
N SER A 255 -15.42 -52.47 49.34
CA SER A 255 -16.41 -51.38 49.37
C SER A 255 -17.00 -50.97 48.01
N GLY A 256 -16.59 -51.64 46.92
CA GLY A 256 -17.08 -51.38 45.56
C GLY A 256 -16.44 -50.18 44.84
N SER A 257 -15.46 -49.51 45.47
CA SER A 257 -14.65 -48.44 44.86
C SER A 257 -13.19 -48.87 44.81
N LYS A 258 -12.48 -48.55 43.73
CA LYS A 258 -11.08 -48.94 43.51
C LYS A 258 -10.30 -47.72 43.03
N GLY A 259 -9.32 -47.27 43.83
CA GLY A 259 -8.31 -46.34 43.35
C GLY A 259 -7.30 -47.05 42.43
N ASP A 260 -6.55 -46.29 41.64
CA ASP A 260 -5.59 -46.90 40.71
C ASP A 260 -4.33 -47.42 41.44
N TYR A 261 -3.68 -46.58 42.26
CA TYR A 261 -2.47 -46.95 43.01
C TYR A 261 -2.43 -46.35 44.42
N ILE A 262 -1.79 -47.07 45.33
CA ILE A 262 -1.47 -46.58 46.68
C ILE A 262 0.04 -46.52 46.83
N PHE A 263 0.53 -45.36 47.27
CA PHE A 263 1.88 -45.18 47.74
C PHE A 263 1.89 -45.10 49.26
N ARG A 264 2.75 -45.85 49.94
CA ARG A 264 3.12 -45.51 51.33
C ARG A 264 4.59 -45.70 51.59
N ASP A 265 5.11 -44.82 52.42
CA ASP A 265 6.49 -44.86 52.89
C ASP A 265 6.52 -44.93 54.41
N SER A 266 7.47 -45.70 54.94
CA SER A 266 7.63 -45.95 56.36
C SER A 266 9.08 -45.76 56.77
N ASP A 267 9.28 -45.31 58.00
CA ASP A 267 10.61 -45.22 58.60
C ASP A 267 11.15 -46.60 59.00
N THR A 268 12.41 -46.69 59.43
CA THR A 268 13.07 -47.94 59.84
C THR A 268 12.33 -48.69 60.95
N ASP A 269 11.60 -47.97 61.79
CA ASP A 269 10.82 -48.52 62.90
C ASP A 269 9.37 -48.90 62.49
N GLY A 270 9.05 -48.84 61.20
CA GLY A 270 7.73 -49.20 60.66
C GLY A 270 6.64 -48.13 60.85
N THR A 271 7.00 -46.94 61.33
CA THR A 271 6.06 -45.81 61.44
C THR A 271 5.79 -45.19 60.06
N GLU A 272 4.52 -45.07 59.68
CA GLU A 272 4.13 -44.47 58.40
C GLU A 272 4.55 -43.00 58.33
N ILE A 273 5.39 -42.68 57.34
CA ILE A 273 5.84 -41.32 57.04
C ILE A 273 4.73 -40.61 56.29
N VAL A 274 4.33 -41.15 55.14
CA VAL A 274 3.30 -40.59 54.27
C VAL A 274 2.59 -41.68 53.50
N SER A 275 1.30 -41.49 53.27
CA SER A 275 0.46 -42.33 52.41
C SER A 275 -0.29 -41.47 51.41
N ILE A 276 -0.32 -41.91 50.14
CA ILE A 276 -0.91 -41.16 49.03
C ILE A 276 -1.75 -42.11 48.19
N MET A 277 -3.01 -41.75 47.98
CA MET A 277 -3.89 -42.38 47.00
C MET A 277 -3.73 -41.72 45.64
N PHE A 278 -3.53 -42.52 44.60
CA PHE A 278 -3.38 -42.05 43.22
C PHE A 278 -4.53 -42.50 42.34
N GLU A 279 -5.06 -41.56 41.57
CA GLU A 279 -5.94 -41.80 40.42
C GLU A 279 -5.21 -41.37 39.16
N MET A 280 -5.23 -42.18 38.10
CA MET A 280 -4.58 -41.89 36.84
C MET A 280 -5.61 -41.77 35.72
N LYS A 281 -5.52 -40.72 34.91
CA LYS A 281 -6.44 -40.46 33.80
C LYS A 281 -5.71 -40.07 32.53
N ASN A 282 -5.87 -40.90 31.50
CA ASN A 282 -5.33 -40.66 30.17
C ASN A 282 -6.38 -40.01 29.25
N GLU A 283 -5.94 -39.29 28.22
CA GLU A 283 -6.84 -38.64 27.25
C GLU A 283 -7.57 -39.68 26.36
N ALA A 284 -6.99 -40.86 26.19
CA ALA A 284 -7.50 -41.92 25.31
C ALA A 284 -8.70 -42.73 25.87
N ASP A 285 -9.00 -42.64 27.17
CA ASP A 285 -10.02 -43.49 27.83
C ASP A 285 -11.45 -42.91 27.77
N GLY A 286 -11.69 -41.91 26.91
CA GLY A 286 -12.96 -41.19 26.83
C GLY A 286 -13.95 -41.75 25.82
N THR A 287 -15.13 -42.15 26.31
CA THR A 287 -16.38 -42.19 25.54
C THR A 287 -16.74 -40.80 24.97
N ALA A 288 -17.78 -40.70 24.14
CA ALA A 288 -18.16 -39.52 23.33
C ALA A 288 -18.32 -38.17 24.08
N THR A 289 -18.28 -38.15 25.41
CA THR A 289 -18.22 -36.95 26.25
C THR A 289 -16.89 -36.87 26.99
N LYS A 290 -16.06 -35.87 26.66
CA LYS A 290 -14.79 -35.58 27.35
C LYS A 290 -15.07 -35.21 28.82
N LYS A 291 -14.67 -36.09 29.76
CA LYS A 291 -14.69 -35.81 31.20
C LYS A 291 -13.59 -34.81 31.57
N ARG A 292 -13.81 -34.01 32.62
CA ARG A 292 -12.85 -33.03 33.16
C ARG A 292 -12.16 -33.58 34.41
N ASN A 293 -11.07 -32.96 34.82
CA ASN A 293 -10.35 -33.36 36.04
C ASN A 293 -11.25 -33.28 37.29
N GLU A 294 -12.15 -32.30 37.34
CA GLU A 294 -13.08 -32.09 38.46
C GLU A 294 -14.02 -33.27 38.70
N ASP A 295 -14.34 -34.05 37.65
CA ASP A 295 -15.30 -35.15 37.72
C ASP A 295 -14.78 -36.33 38.56
N PHE A 296 -13.46 -36.44 38.74
CA PHE A 296 -12.81 -37.56 39.45
C PHE A 296 -12.45 -37.24 40.91
N LEU A 297 -12.45 -35.96 41.30
CA LEU A 297 -11.97 -35.55 42.63
C LEU A 297 -12.81 -36.13 43.76
N LYS A 298 -14.13 -36.21 43.57
CA LYS A 298 -15.05 -36.73 44.61
C LYS A 298 -14.82 -38.20 44.91
N GLU A 299 -14.63 -39.00 43.85
CA GLU A 299 -14.40 -40.44 43.95
C GLU A 299 -13.03 -40.71 44.59
N LEU A 300 -12.00 -39.98 44.13
CA LEU A 300 -10.66 -40.06 44.69
C LEU A 300 -10.59 -39.70 46.19
N ASP A 301 -11.31 -38.67 46.66
CA ASP A 301 -11.33 -38.33 48.09
C ASP A 301 -12.00 -39.42 48.94
N LYS A 302 -13.03 -40.06 48.38
CA LYS A 302 -13.71 -41.20 49.01
C LYS A 302 -12.74 -42.37 49.15
N ASP A 303 -12.01 -42.72 48.08
CA ASP A 303 -11.02 -43.81 48.09
C ASP A 303 -9.87 -43.52 49.06
N ARG A 304 -9.38 -42.28 49.08
CA ARG A 304 -8.37 -41.83 50.04
C ARG A 304 -8.83 -42.07 51.49
N THR A 305 -10.08 -41.73 51.80
CA THR A 305 -10.65 -41.85 53.16
C THR A 305 -10.87 -43.31 53.54
N GLU A 306 -11.42 -44.13 52.64
CA GLU A 306 -11.66 -45.56 52.88
C GLU A 306 -10.35 -46.34 53.09
N LYS A 307 -9.30 -45.98 52.37
CA LYS A 307 -7.97 -46.63 52.49
C LYS A 307 -7.07 -45.99 53.55
N GLY A 308 -7.56 -44.95 54.24
CA GLY A 308 -6.81 -44.25 55.29
C GLY A 308 -5.52 -43.60 54.80
N CYS A 309 -5.49 -43.11 53.56
CA CYS A 309 -4.34 -42.41 53.00
C CYS A 309 -4.33 -40.93 53.43
N GLU A 310 -3.15 -40.39 53.70
CA GLU A 310 -2.99 -39.00 54.14
C GLU A 310 -3.30 -38.00 53.02
N TYR A 311 -2.88 -38.29 51.78
CA TYR A 311 -3.05 -37.43 50.60
C TYR A 311 -3.77 -38.15 49.46
N ALA A 312 -4.37 -37.36 48.56
CA ALA A 312 -4.89 -37.82 47.29
C ALA A 312 -4.24 -37.06 46.13
N VAL A 313 -3.89 -37.76 45.06
CA VAL A 313 -3.27 -37.15 43.89
C VAL A 313 -3.89 -37.69 42.61
N LEU A 314 -4.48 -36.80 41.82
CA LEU A 314 -4.94 -37.10 40.47
C LEU A 314 -3.79 -36.82 39.49
N VAL A 315 -3.29 -37.85 38.83
CA VAL A 315 -2.32 -37.74 37.73
C VAL A 315 -3.11 -37.76 36.42
N SER A 316 -3.14 -36.65 35.70
CA SER A 316 -4.05 -36.50 34.56
C SER A 316 -3.38 -35.91 33.32
N LEU A 317 -3.73 -36.49 32.16
CA LEU A 317 -3.49 -35.94 30.82
C LEU A 317 -4.75 -35.28 30.23
N LEU A 318 -5.86 -35.24 30.97
CA LEU A 318 -7.10 -34.57 30.53
C LEU A 318 -6.94 -33.05 30.47
N GLU A 319 -7.77 -32.39 29.67
CA GLU A 319 -7.77 -30.92 29.52
C GLU A 319 -6.37 -30.38 29.12
N PRO A 320 -5.80 -30.81 27.98
CA PRO A 320 -4.43 -30.46 27.58
C PRO A 320 -4.23 -28.95 27.35
N ASP A 321 -5.30 -28.22 26.99
CA ASP A 321 -5.26 -26.77 26.78
C ASP A 321 -5.53 -25.96 28.07
N SER A 322 -5.69 -26.62 29.23
CA SER A 322 -5.97 -25.93 30.50
C SER A 322 -4.74 -25.19 31.02
N GLU A 323 -4.80 -23.85 31.06
CA GLU A 323 -3.74 -23.03 31.66
C GLU A 323 -3.51 -23.39 33.13
N LEU A 324 -4.57 -23.68 33.90
CA LEU A 324 -4.47 -24.01 35.32
C LEU A 324 -3.64 -25.28 35.55
N TYR A 325 -4.00 -26.40 34.91
CA TYR A 325 -3.34 -27.69 35.14
C TYR A 325 -1.97 -27.82 34.44
N ASN A 326 -1.64 -26.90 33.53
CA ASN A 326 -0.33 -26.87 32.86
C ASN A 326 0.73 -26.06 33.63
N THR A 327 0.35 -25.35 34.70
CA THR A 327 1.28 -24.53 35.50
C THR A 327 2.16 -25.32 36.48
N GLY A 328 1.81 -26.58 36.79
CA GLY A 328 2.61 -27.40 37.71
C GLY A 328 1.75 -28.31 38.58
N ILE A 329 2.04 -28.29 39.89
CA ILE A 329 1.27 -28.98 40.92
C ILE A 329 0.11 -28.07 41.33
N VAL A 330 -1.12 -28.50 41.06
CA VAL A 330 -2.32 -27.73 41.44
C VAL A 330 -2.86 -28.26 42.76
N ASP A 331 -2.90 -27.38 43.77
CA ASP A 331 -3.53 -27.67 45.05
C ASP A 331 -5.05 -27.48 44.95
N VAL A 332 -5.81 -28.53 45.28
CA VAL A 332 -7.28 -28.51 45.34
C VAL A 332 -7.80 -28.74 46.76
N SER A 333 -6.94 -28.53 47.76
CA SER A 333 -7.23 -28.68 49.20
C SER A 333 -8.35 -27.79 49.71
N HIS A 334 -8.68 -26.70 48.99
CA HIS A 334 -9.84 -25.85 49.30
C HIS A 334 -11.18 -26.56 49.08
N ARG A 335 -11.22 -27.63 48.28
CA ARG A 335 -12.42 -28.45 48.05
C ARG A 335 -12.34 -29.81 48.72
N TYR A 336 -11.20 -30.50 48.60
CA TYR A 336 -10.98 -31.82 49.18
C TYR A 336 -9.66 -31.81 49.95
N PRO A 337 -9.67 -31.97 51.28
CA PRO A 337 -8.47 -31.78 52.10
C PRO A 337 -7.28 -32.62 51.62
N LYS A 338 -6.10 -32.01 51.55
CA LYS A 338 -4.83 -32.68 51.19
C LYS A 338 -4.86 -33.37 49.82
N MET A 339 -5.47 -32.71 48.83
CA MET A 339 -5.60 -33.24 47.47
C MET A 339 -4.89 -32.36 46.43
N TYR A 340 -4.22 -33.00 45.48
CA TYR A 340 -3.49 -32.34 44.39
C TYR A 340 -3.84 -32.91 43.02
N VAL A 341 -3.73 -32.10 41.98
CA VAL A 341 -3.81 -32.52 40.58
C VAL A 341 -2.49 -32.21 39.90
N VAL A 342 -1.91 -33.21 39.21
CA VAL A 342 -0.60 -33.09 38.57
C VAL A 342 -0.59 -33.69 37.18
N ARG A 343 0.30 -33.15 36.34
CA ARG A 343 0.73 -33.83 35.11
C ARG A 343 1.78 -34.90 35.44
N PRO A 344 1.97 -35.92 34.57
CA PRO A 344 2.88 -37.03 34.86
C PRO A 344 4.33 -36.60 35.18
N GLN A 345 4.82 -35.51 34.58
CA GLN A 345 6.16 -34.99 34.86
C GLN A 345 6.36 -34.50 36.31
N PHE A 346 5.28 -34.19 37.03
CA PHE A 346 5.32 -33.76 38.44
C PHE A 346 4.99 -34.87 39.44
N PHE A 347 4.75 -36.10 38.96
CA PHE A 347 4.44 -37.26 39.80
C PHE A 347 5.51 -37.52 40.88
N ILE A 348 6.76 -37.77 40.47
CA ILE A 348 7.86 -38.02 41.41
C ILE A 348 8.22 -36.77 42.26
N PRO A 349 8.31 -35.56 41.67
CA PRO A 349 8.54 -34.34 42.47
C PRO A 349 7.52 -34.14 43.59
N LEU A 350 6.24 -34.40 43.35
CA LEU A 350 5.20 -34.27 44.37
C LEU A 350 5.36 -35.31 45.49
N ILE A 351 5.60 -36.58 45.15
CA ILE A 351 5.88 -37.62 46.16
C ILE A 351 7.06 -37.21 47.03
N SER A 352 8.15 -36.74 46.41
CA SER A 352 9.36 -36.29 47.11
C SER A 352 9.07 -35.12 48.05
N LEU A 353 8.27 -34.15 47.60
CA LEU A 353 7.88 -32.98 48.40
C LEU A 353 7.04 -33.39 49.61
N LEU A 354 5.99 -34.17 49.39
CA LEU A 354 5.09 -34.64 50.45
C LEU A 354 5.81 -35.49 51.48
N ARG A 355 6.69 -36.38 51.03
CA ARG A 355 7.54 -37.19 51.91
C ARG A 355 8.46 -36.30 52.76
N THR A 356 9.18 -35.36 52.15
CA THR A 356 10.11 -34.47 52.88
C THR A 356 9.38 -33.64 53.93
N ALA A 357 8.19 -33.12 53.58
CA ALA A 357 7.34 -32.41 54.52
C ALA A 357 6.89 -33.31 55.69
N ALA A 358 6.51 -34.55 55.40
CA ALA A 358 6.09 -35.52 56.40
C ALA A 358 7.24 -36.00 57.31
N THR A 359 8.45 -36.16 56.79
CA THR A 359 9.65 -36.47 57.60
C THR A 359 9.96 -35.36 58.61
N GLY A 360 9.71 -34.09 58.26
CA GLY A 360 9.82 -32.99 59.21
C GLY A 360 8.81 -33.09 60.37
N ALA A 361 7.63 -33.66 60.11
CA ALA A 361 6.56 -33.86 61.08
C ALA A 361 6.68 -35.17 61.89
N LEU A 362 7.53 -36.12 61.48
CA LEU A 362 7.73 -37.41 62.16
C LEU A 362 8.13 -37.26 63.62
N LYS A 363 9.02 -36.31 63.95
CA LYS A 363 9.44 -36.06 65.34
C LYS A 363 8.24 -35.80 66.25
N TYR A 364 7.30 -34.98 65.79
CA TYR A 364 6.08 -34.67 66.53
C TYR A 364 5.08 -35.85 66.54
N LYS A 365 4.95 -36.60 65.44
CA LYS A 365 4.10 -37.81 65.41
C LYS A 365 4.62 -38.89 66.39
N ALA A 366 5.94 -39.10 66.45
CA ALA A 366 6.58 -40.05 67.37
C ALA A 366 6.46 -39.61 68.83
N GLU A 367 6.68 -38.33 69.14
CA GLU A 367 6.44 -37.77 70.48
C GLU A 367 4.98 -37.90 70.90
N LEU A 368 4.03 -37.58 70.02
CA LEU A 368 2.60 -37.72 70.31
C LEU A 368 2.21 -39.19 70.51
N ALA A 369 2.76 -40.12 69.73
CA ALA A 369 2.55 -41.55 69.90
C ALA A 369 3.12 -42.05 71.24
N SER A 370 4.30 -41.56 71.64
CA SER A 370 4.90 -41.83 72.95
C SER A 370 4.04 -41.30 74.09
N VAL A 371 3.54 -40.06 74.00
CA VAL A 371 2.63 -39.47 74.99
C VAL A 371 1.29 -40.20 75.05
N LYS A 372 0.73 -40.61 73.91
CA LYS A 372 -0.49 -41.44 73.88
C LYS A 372 -0.26 -42.80 74.50
N ALA A 373 0.87 -43.46 74.23
CA ALA A 373 1.22 -44.73 74.86
C ALA A 373 1.40 -44.56 76.38
N GLN A 374 2.05 -43.49 76.84
CA GLN A 374 2.16 -43.14 78.26
C GLN A 374 0.78 -42.91 78.90
N ASN A 375 -0.12 -42.19 78.22
CA ASN A 375 -1.48 -41.99 78.72
C ASN A 375 -2.29 -43.29 78.79
N VAL A 376 -2.15 -44.21 77.82
CA VAL A 376 -2.78 -45.53 77.88
C VAL A 376 -2.25 -46.35 79.06
N ASP A 377 -0.97 -46.21 79.42
CA ASP A 377 -0.39 -46.89 80.59
C ASP A 377 -0.88 -46.26 81.91
N VAL A 378 -1.08 -44.93 81.95
CA VAL A 378 -1.72 -44.25 83.10
C VAL A 378 -3.17 -44.66 83.25
N THR A 379 -3.95 -44.73 82.17
CA THR A 379 -5.36 -45.17 82.23
C THR A 379 -5.47 -46.65 82.61
N ASN A 380 -4.61 -47.52 82.07
CA ASN A 380 -4.55 -48.92 82.50
C ASN A 380 -4.07 -49.06 83.96
N PHE A 381 -3.19 -48.17 84.43
CA PHE A 381 -2.78 -48.13 85.84
C PHE A 381 -3.93 -47.67 86.73
N GLU A 382 -4.71 -46.66 86.33
CA GLU A 382 -5.92 -46.24 87.06
C GLU A 382 -6.95 -47.36 87.12
N GLU A 383 -7.25 -48.04 86.01
CA GLU A 383 -8.15 -49.20 86.01
C GLU A 383 -7.62 -50.34 86.90
N ARG A 384 -6.31 -50.65 86.84
CA ARG A 384 -5.69 -51.68 87.70
C ARG A 384 -5.63 -51.26 89.17
N LEU A 385 -5.47 -49.98 89.48
CA LEU A 385 -5.49 -49.45 90.84
C LEU A 385 -6.90 -49.53 91.40
N ASP A 386 -7.92 -49.24 90.61
CA ASP A 386 -9.33 -49.34 90.99
C ASP A 386 -9.74 -50.81 91.20
N GLU A 387 -9.31 -51.72 90.30
CA GLU A 387 -9.44 -53.17 90.50
C GLU A 387 -8.74 -53.66 91.77
N PHE A 388 -7.52 -53.17 92.06
CA PHE A 388 -6.79 -53.50 93.28
C PHE A 388 -7.50 -52.97 94.53
N GLN A 389 -7.97 -51.72 94.52
CA GLN A 389 -8.73 -51.14 95.64
C GLN A 389 -10.02 -51.91 95.90
N HIS A 390 -10.76 -52.28 94.85
CA HIS A 390 -11.95 -53.11 94.97
C HIS A 390 -11.64 -54.53 95.47
N ALA A 391 -10.57 -55.16 94.99
CA ALA A 391 -10.15 -56.48 95.46
C ALA A 391 -9.64 -56.44 96.91
N PHE A 392 -8.85 -55.44 97.27
CA PHE A 392 -8.32 -55.23 98.62
C PHE A 392 -9.45 -54.91 99.61
N GLY A 393 -10.38 -54.02 99.24
CA GLY A 393 -11.56 -53.71 100.05
C GLY A 393 -12.40 -54.96 100.35
N ARG A 394 -12.69 -55.77 99.32
CA ARG A 394 -13.42 -57.03 99.50
C ARG A 394 -12.67 -58.03 100.38
N ASN A 395 -11.36 -58.18 100.18
CA ASN A 395 -10.56 -59.11 100.99
C ASN A 395 -10.42 -58.66 102.45
N TYR A 396 -10.27 -57.35 102.69
CA TYR A 396 -10.23 -56.79 104.04
C TYR A 396 -11.58 -56.94 104.75
N GLU A 397 -12.68 -56.67 104.06
CA GLU A 397 -14.03 -56.83 104.61
C GLU A 397 -14.33 -58.31 104.92
N LEU A 398 -13.95 -59.23 104.03
CA LEU A 398 -14.10 -60.67 104.25
C LEU A 398 -13.23 -61.16 105.41
N ALA A 399 -11.98 -60.70 105.51
CA ALA A 399 -11.08 -61.02 106.60
C ALA A 399 -11.62 -60.46 107.93
N SER A 400 -12.06 -59.21 107.97
CA SER A 400 -12.66 -58.59 109.16
C SER A 400 -13.91 -59.32 109.62
N ARG A 401 -14.75 -59.79 108.69
CA ARG A 401 -15.94 -60.59 108.99
C ARG A 401 -15.58 -61.95 109.57
N ARG A 402 -14.61 -62.65 108.97
CA ARG A 402 -14.08 -63.93 109.46
C ARG A 402 -13.43 -63.79 110.83
N PHE A 403 -12.72 -62.70 111.08
CA PHE A 403 -12.19 -62.37 112.40
C PHE A 403 -13.30 -62.14 113.43
N GLY A 404 -14.37 -61.42 113.06
CA GLY A 404 -15.55 -61.25 113.91
C GLY A 404 -16.25 -62.57 114.23
N GLU A 405 -16.50 -63.41 113.22
CA GLU A 405 -17.09 -64.74 113.40
C GLU A 405 -16.21 -65.65 114.27
N ALA A 406 -14.88 -65.57 114.13
CA ALA A 406 -13.95 -66.32 114.98
C ALA A 406 -13.98 -65.85 116.43
N ILE A 407 -14.10 -64.53 116.68
CA ILE A 407 -14.28 -63.99 118.03
C ILE A 407 -15.62 -64.47 118.63
N ASP A 408 -16.70 -64.43 117.86
CA ASP A 408 -18.01 -64.94 118.32
C ASP A 408 -17.96 -66.44 118.68
N GLU A 409 -17.24 -67.26 117.91
CA GLU A 409 -17.05 -68.67 118.23
C GLU A 409 -16.16 -68.89 119.47
N ILE A 410 -15.13 -68.06 119.66
CA ILE A 410 -14.31 -68.05 120.89
C ILE A 410 -15.21 -67.74 122.10
N ASP A 411 -16.07 -66.72 122.00
CA ASP A 411 -16.98 -66.35 123.08
C ASP A 411 -17.98 -67.47 123.39
N LYS A 412 -18.51 -68.16 122.38
CA LYS A 412 -19.35 -69.35 122.58
C LYS A 412 -18.58 -70.50 123.24
N ALA A 413 -17.32 -70.70 122.88
CA ALA A 413 -16.46 -71.71 123.50
C ALA A 413 -16.18 -71.38 124.98
N ILE A 414 -15.91 -70.11 125.30
CA ILE A 414 -15.76 -69.62 126.68
C ILE A 414 -17.05 -69.86 127.47
N ALA A 415 -18.21 -69.54 126.90
CA ALA A 415 -19.50 -69.78 127.55
C ALA A 415 -19.74 -71.28 127.82
N ARG A 416 -19.35 -72.16 126.89
CA ARG A 416 -19.39 -73.63 127.11
C ARG A 416 -18.42 -74.07 128.20
N LEU A 417 -17.19 -73.56 128.21
CA LEU A 417 -16.19 -73.88 129.24
C LEU A 417 -16.64 -73.40 130.63
N GLN A 418 -17.30 -72.24 130.72
CA GLN A 418 -17.93 -71.76 131.95
C GLN A 418 -19.04 -72.72 132.42
N LYS A 419 -19.92 -73.19 131.51
CA LYS A 419 -20.92 -74.21 131.86
C LYS A 419 -20.29 -75.52 132.32
N VAL A 420 -19.21 -75.97 131.69
CA VAL A 420 -18.47 -77.19 132.10
C VAL A 420 -17.84 -76.99 133.48
N LYS A 421 -17.24 -75.82 133.74
CA LYS A 421 -16.72 -75.44 135.05
C LYS A 421 -17.82 -75.45 136.11
N ASP A 422 -18.98 -74.87 135.83
CA ASP A 422 -20.12 -74.84 136.76
C ASP A 422 -20.66 -76.25 137.03
N ALA A 423 -20.71 -77.11 136.00
CA ALA A 423 -21.09 -78.51 136.15
C ALA A 423 -20.07 -79.30 136.99
N LEU A 424 -18.77 -79.05 136.83
CA LEU A 424 -17.71 -79.65 137.64
C LEU A 424 -17.77 -79.18 139.10
N LEU A 425 -17.99 -77.89 139.36
CA LEU A 425 -18.21 -77.37 140.71
C LEU A 425 -19.52 -77.89 141.33
N GLY A 426 -20.53 -78.16 140.50
CA GLY A 426 -21.74 -78.88 140.91
C GLY A 426 -21.46 -80.34 141.28
N SER A 427 -20.61 -81.02 140.49
CA SER A 427 -20.17 -82.39 140.74
C SER A 427 -19.30 -82.50 141.99
N GLU A 428 -18.41 -81.53 142.23
CA GLU A 428 -17.60 -81.43 143.45
C GLU A 428 -18.52 -81.23 144.68
N ARG A 429 -19.53 -80.36 144.58
CA ARG A 429 -20.54 -80.21 145.64
C ARG A 429 -21.31 -81.51 145.90
N ASN A 430 -21.63 -82.28 144.86
CA ASN A 430 -22.25 -83.60 145.01
C ASN A 430 -21.31 -84.64 145.61
N LEU A 431 -20.03 -84.66 145.24
CA LEU A 431 -19.01 -85.51 145.83
C LEU A 431 -18.75 -85.15 147.30
N ARG A 432 -18.82 -83.87 147.65
CA ARG A 432 -18.71 -83.39 149.03
C ARG A 432 -19.92 -83.83 149.85
N LEU A 433 -21.14 -83.69 149.33
CA LEU A 433 -22.37 -84.25 149.92
C LEU A 433 -22.33 -85.78 150.05
N ALA A 434 -21.72 -86.48 149.09
CA ALA A 434 -21.53 -87.94 149.14
C ALA A 434 -20.47 -88.34 150.17
N ASN A 435 -19.38 -87.57 150.29
CA ASN A 435 -18.34 -87.77 151.29
C ASN A 435 -18.86 -87.47 152.70
N ASP A 436 -19.65 -86.42 152.89
CA ASP A 436 -20.32 -86.11 154.16
C ASP A 436 -21.31 -87.22 154.55
N LYS A 437 -22.03 -87.81 153.58
CA LYS A 437 -22.86 -89.01 153.80
C LYS A 437 -22.07 -90.29 154.08
N ALA A 438 -20.86 -90.42 153.54
CA ALA A 438 -19.98 -91.57 153.76
C ALA A 438 -19.21 -91.48 155.09
N GLN A 439 -18.88 -90.26 155.56
CA GLN A 439 -18.22 -90.02 156.84
C GLN A 439 -19.18 -90.08 158.05
N ASP A 440 -20.50 -89.97 157.85
CA ASP A 440 -21.51 -90.17 158.90
C ASP A 440 -21.89 -91.65 159.15
N VAL A 441 -21.03 -92.58 158.72
CA VAL A 441 -21.14 -94.03 158.97
C VAL A 441 -20.20 -94.42 160.11
N THR A 442 -20.59 -94.10 161.34
CA THR A 442 -19.91 -94.61 162.54
C THR A 442 -20.37 -96.03 162.88
N ILE A 443 -19.46 -96.82 163.46
CA ILE A 443 -19.65 -98.23 163.87
C ILE A 443 -20.96 -98.48 164.65
N LYS A 444 -21.50 -97.46 165.34
CA LYS A 444 -22.82 -97.49 166.02
C LYS A 444 -24.03 -97.69 165.09
N LYS A 445 -23.96 -97.33 163.79
CA LYS A 445 -25.00 -97.57 162.78
C LYS A 445 -24.80 -98.90 162.03
N LEU A 446 -23.60 -99.49 162.04
CA LEU A 446 -23.27 -100.78 161.40
C LEU A 446 -23.45 -102.00 162.32
N THR A 447 -23.54 -101.84 163.64
CA THR A 447 -23.70 -102.95 164.61
C THR A 447 -25.01 -102.94 165.39
N ARG A 448 -26.01 -102.16 164.93
CA ARG A 448 -27.36 -102.13 165.52
C ARG A 448 -28.09 -103.45 165.23
N GLY A 449 -27.94 -104.44 166.12
CA GLY A 449 -28.75 -105.66 166.15
C GLY A 449 -28.01 -107.00 166.31
N ASN A 450 -26.69 -107.02 166.48
CA ASN A 450 -25.95 -108.30 166.50
C ASN A 450 -24.94 -108.39 167.67
N PRO A 451 -25.36 -108.93 168.84
CA PRO A 451 -24.54 -108.95 170.07
C PRO A 451 -23.31 -109.89 170.04
N THR A 452 -23.24 -110.83 169.08
CA THR A 452 -22.17 -111.85 169.03
C THR A 452 -20.87 -111.35 168.39
N MET A 453 -20.92 -110.31 167.54
CA MET A 453 -19.73 -109.76 166.87
C MET A 453 -18.94 -108.77 167.74
N THR A 454 -19.59 -108.13 168.71
CA THR A 454 -18.92 -107.19 169.65
C THR A 454 -17.95 -107.88 170.60
N GLN A 455 -18.19 -109.15 170.93
CA GLN A 455 -17.29 -109.92 171.82
C GLN A 455 -16.11 -110.56 171.07
N LYS A 456 -16.27 -110.98 169.81
CA LYS A 456 -15.21 -111.66 169.06
C LYS A 456 -14.07 -110.75 168.57
N PHE A 457 -14.28 -109.44 168.49
CA PHE A 457 -13.24 -108.46 168.13
C PHE A 457 -12.50 -107.86 169.35
N ALA A 458 -12.89 -108.22 170.57
CA ALA A 458 -12.27 -107.72 171.81
C ALA A 458 -11.08 -108.56 172.32
N GLU A 459 -10.80 -109.74 171.74
CA GLU A 459 -9.85 -110.72 172.35
C GLU A 459 -8.59 -111.10 171.55
N LEU A 460 -8.31 -110.56 170.36
CA LEU A 460 -7.01 -110.81 169.70
C LEU A 460 -6.41 -109.53 169.10
N GLY A 461 -5.76 -108.77 169.98
CA GLY A 461 -4.70 -107.82 169.63
C GLY A 461 -3.34 -108.49 169.77
N GLY A 462 -2.57 -108.53 168.69
CA GLY A 462 -1.17 -108.98 168.64
C GLY A 462 -0.77 -109.44 167.23
N GLY A 463 0.39 -108.98 166.74
CA GLY A 463 1.11 -109.64 165.64
C GLY A 463 1.57 -108.76 164.47
N ASP A 464 2.87 -108.46 164.48
CA ASP A 464 3.84 -108.44 163.36
C ASP A 464 3.57 -107.65 162.06
N GLY A 465 4.47 -106.70 161.81
CA GLY A 465 5.57 -107.00 160.89
C GLY A 465 5.63 -106.20 159.58
N PRO A 466 6.85 -105.95 159.05
CA PRO A 466 7.19 -104.78 158.24
C PRO A 466 7.42 -105.12 156.75
N ALA A 467 7.40 -104.12 155.85
CA ALA A 467 8.10 -104.23 154.56
C ALA A 467 8.25 -102.87 153.85
N ALA A 468 9.51 -102.54 153.57
CA ALA A 468 9.95 -101.50 152.66
C ALA A 468 9.66 -101.87 151.20
N LEU A 469 9.47 -100.86 150.33
CA LEU A 469 9.80 -100.93 148.90
C LEU A 469 10.20 -99.53 148.37
N PRO A 470 11.16 -99.43 147.43
CA PRO A 470 11.91 -98.20 147.13
C PRO A 470 11.74 -97.67 145.67
N SER A 471 12.42 -96.54 145.41
CA SER A 471 13.11 -96.09 144.18
C SER A 471 12.39 -95.98 142.81
N ASP A 472 12.70 -94.84 142.18
CA ASP A 472 12.86 -94.54 140.74
C ASP A 472 11.64 -94.56 139.80
N ALA A 473 11.38 -93.39 139.19
CA ALA A 473 11.57 -93.14 137.74
C ALA A 473 10.87 -91.82 137.29
N PRO A 474 11.33 -91.18 136.20
CA PRO A 474 11.06 -89.79 135.83
C PRO A 474 9.96 -89.65 134.74
N GLU A 475 9.42 -88.45 134.52
CA GLU A 475 9.10 -87.87 133.20
C GLU A 475 8.27 -86.57 133.29
N GLN A 476 8.70 -85.60 132.49
CA GLN A 476 7.99 -84.65 131.62
C GLN A 476 6.61 -84.04 131.99
N GLN A 477 6.48 -82.79 131.50
CA GLN A 477 5.29 -81.99 131.14
C GLN A 477 5.12 -80.76 132.05
N ALA A 478 4.96 -79.54 131.53
CA ALA A 478 4.97 -78.98 130.18
C ALA A 478 5.15 -77.45 130.33
#